data_AF-E4XS01-F1
#
_entry.id   AF-E4XS01-F1
#
_cell.length_a   1.000
_cell.length_b   1.000
_cell.length_c   1.000
_cell.angle_alpha   90.00
_cell.angle_beta   90.00
_cell.angle_gamma   90.00
#
_symmetry.space_group_name_H-M   'P 1'
#
loop_
_entity.id
_entity.type
_entity.pdbx_description
1 polymer ?
#
loop_
_entity_poly.entity_id
_entity_poly.type
_entity_poly.pdbx_seq_one_letter_code
_entity_poly.pdbx_strand_id
1 'polypeptide(L)'
;MADSTKCFYEILGVSQEAEEDEIQEAFEASKQAFEASKTAFEVLNDPKKRGAYDRQKENTKINILEKLEEKNLIHIRDQIFGALDDRDIHNCSQVSKSWQNFMKTNRHMRKKKMRMEMGEIGGAGHFWGNDKETQYGGVRDKMGEEEFKKVLRLLAAGEKKVNLKFWFCQNWEVAEAGWTIQFKTAFIDFGGDGKFYLWIGNKGGAKFKATAQQINYGNGEEKNRLELQSEKDGTRQRIKYELVARYVFVRFNITIL
;
A
#
# COMPACT_ATOMS: atom_id res chain seq x y z
N MET A 1 9.22 -26.09 -66.04
CA MET A 1 10.13 -26.36 -64.92
C MET A 1 11.38 -25.54 -65.18
N ALA A 2 11.54 -24.40 -64.51
CA ALA A 2 12.70 -23.53 -64.70
C ALA A 2 13.81 -24.02 -63.78
N ASP A 3 14.75 -24.76 -64.34
CA ASP A 3 15.95 -25.23 -63.67
C ASP A 3 16.92 -24.05 -63.56
N SER A 4 16.80 -23.29 -62.48
CA SER A 4 17.72 -22.21 -62.12
C SER A 4 18.73 -22.79 -61.15
N THR A 5 19.79 -23.39 -61.67
CA THR A 5 21.01 -23.66 -60.90
C THR A 5 21.67 -22.33 -60.57
N LYS A 6 21.17 -21.65 -59.54
CA LYS A 6 21.79 -20.45 -58.98
C LYS A 6 23.24 -20.76 -58.59
N CYS A 7 24.14 -19.83 -58.87
CA CYS A 7 25.55 -19.95 -58.50
C CYS A 7 25.71 -19.99 -56.97
N PHE A 8 26.68 -20.74 -56.44
CA PHE A 8 26.85 -20.89 -54.98
C PHE A 8 27.08 -19.55 -54.26
N TYR A 9 27.80 -18.61 -54.90
CA TYR A 9 27.99 -17.26 -54.41
C TYR A 9 26.64 -16.51 -54.26
N GLU A 10 25.73 -16.68 -55.22
CA GLU A 10 24.38 -16.09 -55.16
C GLU A 10 23.49 -16.76 -54.12
N ILE A 11 23.68 -18.06 -53.86
CA ILE A 11 22.93 -18.81 -52.84
C ILE A 11 23.32 -18.33 -51.45
N LEU A 12 24.62 -18.12 -51.19
CA LEU A 12 25.13 -17.62 -49.92
C LEU A 12 25.03 -16.08 -49.79
N GLY A 13 24.78 -15.37 -50.89
CA GLY A 13 24.69 -13.92 -50.91
C GLY A 13 26.03 -13.20 -50.76
N VAL A 14 27.12 -13.82 -51.26
CA VAL A 14 28.51 -13.33 -51.15
C VAL A 14 29.11 -13.05 -52.53
N SER A 15 30.15 -12.21 -52.58
CA SER A 15 30.92 -11.96 -53.80
C SER A 15 31.81 -13.16 -54.16
N GLN A 16 32.19 -13.27 -55.44
CA GLN A 16 33.20 -14.25 -55.89
C GLN A 16 34.59 -13.97 -55.29
N GLU A 17 34.82 -12.73 -54.85
CA GLU A 17 36.07 -12.24 -54.24
C GLU A 17 36.02 -12.26 -52.70
N ALA A 18 34.96 -12.82 -52.10
CA ALA A 18 34.79 -12.85 -50.64
C ALA A 18 35.88 -13.68 -49.95
N GLU A 19 36.38 -13.17 -48.82
CA GLU A 19 37.37 -13.86 -47.99
C GLU A 19 36.73 -15.02 -47.21
N GLU A 20 37.56 -15.95 -46.71
CA GLU A 20 37.08 -17.19 -46.07
C GLU A 20 36.20 -16.93 -44.83
N ASP A 21 36.52 -15.90 -44.06
CA ASP A 21 35.74 -15.44 -42.90
C ASP A 21 34.37 -14.88 -43.30
N GLU A 22 34.31 -14.06 -44.36
CA GLU A 22 33.05 -13.53 -44.91
C GLU A 22 32.13 -14.65 -45.42
N ILE A 23 32.69 -15.67 -46.07
CA ILE A 23 31.95 -16.84 -46.54
C ILE A 23 31.39 -17.64 -45.35
N GLN A 24 32.18 -17.83 -44.29
CA GLN A 24 31.76 -18.55 -43.10
C GLN A 24 30.66 -17.80 -42.33
N GLU A 25 30.77 -16.48 -42.20
CA GLU A 25 29.73 -15.64 -41.59
C GLU A 25 28.42 -15.70 -42.39
N ALA A 26 28.49 -15.61 -43.72
CA ALA A 26 27.32 -15.70 -44.58
C ALA A 26 26.62 -17.07 -44.49
N PHE A 27 27.39 -18.16 -44.35
CA PHE A 27 26.83 -19.49 -44.13
C PHE A 27 26.10 -19.60 -42.78
N GLU A 28 26.70 -19.13 -41.69
CA GLU A 28 26.04 -19.17 -40.37
C GLU A 28 24.79 -18.27 -40.32
N ALA A 29 24.84 -17.10 -40.97
CA ALA A 29 23.66 -16.24 -41.14
C ALA A 29 22.54 -16.93 -41.93
N SER A 30 22.90 -17.60 -43.04
CA SER A 30 21.95 -18.37 -43.86
C SER A 30 21.32 -19.53 -43.10
N LYS A 31 22.12 -20.24 -42.30
CA LYS A 31 21.66 -21.33 -41.42
C LYS A 31 20.70 -20.83 -40.35
N GLN A 32 21.01 -19.71 -39.71
CA GLN A 32 20.09 -19.07 -38.75
C GLN A 32 18.78 -18.64 -39.41
N ALA A 33 18.84 -18.05 -40.61
CA ALA A 33 17.67 -17.67 -41.38
C ALA A 33 16.80 -18.88 -41.76
N PHE A 34 17.44 -20.01 -42.10
CA PHE A 34 16.75 -21.26 -42.39
C PHE A 34 16.05 -21.83 -41.14
N GLU A 35 16.73 -21.91 -40.00
CA GLU A 35 16.12 -22.38 -38.75
C GLU A 35 14.97 -21.47 -38.28
N ALA A 36 15.11 -20.16 -38.45
CA ALA A 36 14.03 -19.20 -38.19
C ALA A 36 12.83 -19.43 -39.13
N SER A 37 13.09 -19.65 -40.42
CA SER A 37 12.06 -19.93 -41.43
C SER A 37 11.35 -21.26 -41.17
N LYS A 38 12.10 -22.28 -40.76
CA LYS A 38 11.58 -23.58 -40.35
C LYS A 38 10.69 -23.46 -39.11
N THR A 39 11.14 -22.73 -38.09
CA THR A 39 10.34 -22.46 -36.88
C THR A 39 9.06 -21.70 -37.22
N ALA A 40 9.16 -20.67 -38.06
CA ALA A 40 7.99 -19.92 -38.53
C ALA A 40 7.02 -20.84 -39.28
N PHE A 41 7.52 -21.70 -40.16
CA PHE A 41 6.72 -22.69 -40.86
C PHE A 41 6.05 -23.67 -39.88
N GLU A 42 6.76 -24.22 -38.90
CA GLU A 42 6.20 -25.16 -37.91
C GLU A 42 5.08 -24.52 -37.05
N VAL A 43 5.24 -23.25 -36.69
CA VAL A 43 4.23 -22.49 -35.93
C VAL A 43 3.03 -22.17 -36.80
N LEU A 44 3.26 -21.69 -38.03
CA LEU A 44 2.17 -21.27 -38.91
C LEU A 44 1.48 -22.46 -39.57
N ASN A 45 2.14 -23.57 -39.88
CA ASN A 45 1.52 -24.70 -40.58
C ASN A 45 0.48 -25.44 -39.71
N ASP A 46 0.63 -25.42 -38.38
CA ASP A 46 -0.33 -26.02 -37.44
C ASP A 46 -1.42 -25.00 -37.04
N PRO A 47 -2.72 -25.26 -37.30
CA PRO A 47 -3.80 -24.33 -36.98
C PRO A 47 -3.92 -23.96 -35.49
N LYS A 48 -3.60 -24.87 -34.58
CA LYS A 48 -3.62 -24.61 -33.13
C LYS A 48 -2.44 -23.73 -32.72
N LYS A 49 -1.23 -24.00 -33.23
CA LYS A 49 -0.05 -23.18 -32.96
C LYS A 49 -0.17 -21.79 -33.58
N ARG A 50 -0.65 -21.69 -34.82
CA ARG A 50 -0.97 -20.42 -35.50
C ARG A 50 -1.97 -19.59 -34.68
N GLY A 51 -3.08 -20.20 -34.28
CA GLY A 51 -4.07 -19.52 -33.44
C GLY A 51 -3.55 -19.08 -32.07
N ALA A 52 -2.59 -19.80 -31.48
CA ALA A 52 -1.93 -19.38 -30.24
C ALA A 52 -0.98 -18.19 -30.45
N TYR A 53 -0.21 -18.21 -31.54
CA TYR A 53 0.69 -17.11 -31.94
C TYR A 53 -0.08 -15.83 -32.26
N ASP A 54 -1.15 -15.91 -33.05
CA ASP A 54 -1.99 -14.76 -33.40
C ASP A 54 -2.64 -14.15 -32.14
N ARG A 55 -3.14 -14.99 -31.22
CA ARG A 55 -3.66 -14.52 -29.93
C ARG A 55 -2.60 -13.88 -29.04
N GLN A 56 -1.34 -14.31 -29.09
CA GLN A 56 -0.24 -13.64 -28.36
C GLN A 56 0.07 -12.27 -28.96
N LYS A 57 0.10 -12.18 -30.30
CA LYS A 57 0.33 -10.93 -31.03
C LYS A 57 -0.78 -9.91 -30.78
N GLU A 58 -2.05 -10.34 -30.77
CA GLU A 58 -3.19 -9.49 -30.42
C GLU A 58 -3.24 -9.17 -28.92
N ASN A 59 -2.77 -10.05 -28.04
CA ASN A 59 -2.63 -9.79 -26.60
C ASN A 59 -1.31 -9.13 -26.22
N THR A 60 -0.67 -8.39 -27.12
CA THR A 60 0.34 -7.39 -26.75
C THR A 60 -0.35 -6.23 -26.02
N LYS A 61 -0.97 -6.52 -24.88
CA LYS A 61 -1.54 -5.54 -23.97
C LYS A 61 -0.41 -4.64 -23.56
N ILE A 62 -0.41 -3.42 -24.10
CA ILE A 62 0.50 -2.37 -23.68
C ILE A 62 0.34 -2.24 -22.17
N ASN A 63 1.37 -2.65 -21.42
CA ASN A 63 1.43 -2.42 -20.01
C ASN A 63 1.74 -0.94 -19.81
N ILE A 64 0.68 -0.13 -19.74
CA ILE A 64 0.78 1.34 -19.64
C ILE A 64 1.68 1.73 -18.48
N LEU A 65 1.67 0.98 -17.37
CA LEU A 65 2.53 1.23 -16.21
C LEU A 65 4.01 1.05 -16.54
N GLU A 66 4.35 -0.03 -17.24
CA GLU A 66 5.73 -0.32 -17.68
C GLU A 66 6.21 0.74 -18.67
N LYS A 67 5.35 1.17 -19.59
CA LYS A 67 5.66 2.27 -20.53
C LYS A 67 5.80 3.63 -19.84
N LEU A 68 5.05 3.89 -18.77
CA LEU A 68 5.20 5.11 -17.97
C LEU A 68 6.49 5.09 -17.14
N GLU A 69 6.88 3.94 -16.60
CA GLU A 69 8.15 3.75 -15.89
C GLU A 69 9.36 3.86 -16.83
N GLU A 70 9.33 3.20 -17.99
CA GLU A 70 10.36 3.33 -19.04
C GLU A 70 10.59 4.80 -19.44
N LYS A 71 9.53 5.60 -19.48
CA LYS A 71 9.60 7.03 -19.85
C LYS A 71 9.81 7.97 -18.67
N ASN A 72 10.02 7.45 -17.47
CA ASN A 72 10.17 8.22 -16.24
C ASN A 72 8.99 9.18 -15.94
N LEU A 73 7.78 8.82 -16.39
CA LEU A 73 6.53 9.59 -16.23
C LEU A 73 5.75 9.15 -14.98
N ILE A 74 6.48 8.70 -13.96
CA ILE A 74 5.96 8.16 -12.70
C ILE A 74 5.13 9.22 -11.93
N HIS A 75 5.39 10.50 -12.16
CA HIS A 75 4.66 11.61 -11.54
C HIS A 75 3.23 11.79 -12.11
N ILE A 76 3.04 11.58 -13.43
CA ILE A 76 1.71 11.61 -14.07
C ILE A 76 0.85 10.48 -13.51
N ARG A 77 1.47 9.31 -13.34
CA ARG A 77 0.87 8.15 -12.68
C ARG A 77 0.37 8.55 -11.28
N ASP A 78 1.24 9.13 -10.45
CA ASP A 78 0.88 9.48 -9.07
C ASP A 78 -0.22 10.55 -8.98
N GLN A 79 -0.30 11.50 -9.92
CA GLN A 79 -1.39 12.48 -10.00
C GLN A 79 -2.74 11.88 -10.38
N ILE A 80 -2.79 11.03 -11.41
CA ILE A 80 -4.02 10.35 -11.84
C ILE A 80 -4.56 9.50 -10.68
N PHE A 81 -3.71 8.72 -10.02
CA PHE A 81 -4.13 7.89 -8.88
C PHE A 81 -4.31 8.66 -7.57
N GLY A 82 -3.83 9.90 -7.49
CA GLY A 82 -4.16 10.81 -6.40
C GLY A 82 -5.61 11.30 -6.48
N ALA A 83 -6.18 11.34 -7.68
CA ALA A 83 -7.54 11.83 -7.94
C ALA A 83 -8.61 10.73 -7.88
N LEU A 84 -8.23 9.44 -7.99
CA LEU A 84 -9.18 8.32 -7.94
C LEU A 84 -9.58 7.97 -6.51
N ASP A 85 -10.87 7.75 -6.29
CA ASP A 85 -11.40 7.31 -4.99
C ASP A 85 -11.33 5.77 -4.83
N ASP A 86 -11.66 5.27 -3.63
CA ASP A 86 -11.62 3.82 -3.35
C ASP A 86 -12.54 2.99 -4.26
N ARG A 87 -13.61 3.58 -4.81
CA ARG A 87 -14.57 2.93 -5.71
C ARG A 87 -13.98 2.80 -7.11
N ASP A 88 -13.38 3.87 -7.62
CA ASP A 88 -12.67 3.87 -8.90
C ASP A 88 -11.53 2.85 -8.87
N ILE A 89 -10.77 2.84 -7.78
CA ILE A 89 -9.69 1.88 -7.53
C ILE A 89 -10.22 0.44 -7.52
N HIS A 90 -11.35 0.20 -6.85
CA HIS A 90 -11.96 -1.13 -6.82
C HIS A 90 -12.34 -1.59 -8.23
N ASN A 91 -12.98 -0.72 -9.02
CA ASN A 91 -13.38 -1.04 -10.39
C ASN A 91 -12.16 -1.32 -11.28
N CYS A 92 -11.10 -0.50 -11.23
CA CYS A 92 -9.86 -0.73 -11.98
C CYS A 92 -9.17 -2.05 -11.59
N SER A 93 -9.24 -2.43 -10.31
CA SER A 93 -8.67 -3.70 -9.82
C SER A 93 -9.38 -4.94 -10.39
N GLN A 94 -10.61 -4.81 -10.89
CA GLN A 94 -11.32 -5.90 -11.58
C GLN A 94 -10.84 -6.09 -13.03
N VAL A 95 -10.16 -5.10 -13.61
CA VAL A 95 -9.83 -5.08 -15.05
C VAL A 95 -8.54 -5.83 -15.36
N SER A 96 -7.57 -5.93 -14.44
CA SER A 96 -6.40 -6.82 -14.61
C SER A 96 -5.67 -7.18 -13.32
N LYS A 97 -4.98 -8.34 -13.33
CA LYS A 97 -4.06 -8.75 -12.24
C LYS A 97 -2.87 -7.81 -12.09
N SER A 98 -2.37 -7.24 -13.19
CA SER A 98 -1.29 -6.24 -13.16
C SER A 98 -1.75 -5.00 -12.38
N TRP A 99 -2.99 -4.55 -12.61
CA TRP A 99 -3.61 -3.46 -11.87
C TRP A 99 -3.77 -3.76 -10.38
N GLN A 100 -4.19 -4.98 -10.01
CA GLN A 100 -4.27 -5.37 -8.60
C GLN A 100 -2.91 -5.33 -7.89
N ASN A 101 -1.86 -5.86 -8.53
CA ASN A 101 -0.51 -5.86 -7.99
C ASN A 101 0.03 -4.44 -7.84
N PHE A 102 -0.18 -3.59 -8.85
CA PHE A 102 0.18 -2.19 -8.79
C PHE A 102 -0.52 -1.46 -7.63
N MET A 103 -1.83 -1.65 -7.46
CA MET A 103 -2.57 -1.02 -6.37
C MET A 103 -2.10 -1.47 -4.99
N LYS A 104 -1.76 -2.75 -4.83
CA LYS A 104 -1.14 -3.26 -3.60
C LYS A 104 0.21 -2.57 -3.33
N THR A 105 1.05 -2.43 -4.36
CA THR A 105 2.35 -1.75 -4.25
C THR A 105 2.19 -0.27 -3.91
N ASN A 106 1.32 0.46 -4.60
CA ASN A 106 1.10 1.88 -4.35
C ASN A 106 0.51 2.12 -2.94
N ARG A 107 -0.47 1.32 -2.52
CA ARG A 107 -1.00 1.36 -1.14
C ARG A 107 0.10 1.09 -0.12
N HIS A 108 0.97 0.11 -0.37
CA HIS A 108 2.11 -0.19 0.49
C HIS A 108 3.08 1.01 0.58
N MET A 109 3.42 1.64 -0.54
CA MET A 109 4.30 2.80 -0.61
C MET A 109 3.71 4.02 0.09
N ARG A 110 2.43 4.35 -0.15
CA ARG A 110 1.72 5.44 0.55
C ARG A 110 1.71 5.21 2.06
N LYS A 111 1.37 3.99 2.48
CA LYS A 111 1.42 3.61 3.91
C LYS A 111 2.82 3.76 4.49
N LYS A 112 3.85 3.27 3.79
CA LYS A 112 5.26 3.36 4.23
C LYS A 112 5.69 4.83 4.38
N LYS A 113 5.36 5.68 3.41
CA LYS A 113 5.66 7.11 3.44
C LYS A 113 5.00 7.80 4.64
N MET A 114 3.69 7.59 4.84
CA MET A 114 2.98 8.15 6.00
C MET A 114 3.55 7.66 7.34
N ARG A 115 3.94 6.38 7.43
CA ARG A 115 4.61 5.85 8.63
C ARG A 115 5.93 6.53 8.91
N MET A 116 6.74 6.80 7.89
CA MET A 116 8.02 7.50 8.05
C MET A 116 7.82 8.97 8.44
N GLU A 117 6.83 9.65 7.85
CA GLU A 117 6.51 11.05 8.16
C GLU A 117 5.96 11.22 9.57
N MET A 118 5.08 10.32 10.01
CA MET A 118 4.43 10.42 11.33
C MET A 118 5.29 9.84 12.46
N GLY A 119 6.01 8.75 12.19
CA GLY A 119 6.69 7.97 13.22
C GLY A 119 5.76 7.51 14.35
N GLU A 120 6.34 6.95 15.41
CA GLU A 120 5.57 6.51 16.58
C GLU A 120 4.95 7.68 17.34
N ILE A 121 5.67 8.81 17.39
CA ILE A 121 5.22 10.05 18.04
C ILE A 121 3.90 10.54 17.42
N GLY A 122 3.81 10.57 16.09
CA GLY A 122 2.62 10.99 15.36
C GLY A 122 1.50 9.95 15.32
N GLY A 123 1.68 8.78 15.94
CA GLY A 123 0.63 7.76 16.07
C GLY A 123 0.77 6.53 15.19
N ALA A 124 1.84 6.39 14.40
CA ALA A 124 2.08 5.19 13.59
C ALA A 124 2.72 4.07 14.43
N GLY A 125 2.12 2.89 14.48
CA GLY A 125 2.60 1.81 15.35
C GLY A 125 2.22 2.01 16.82
N HIS A 126 2.84 1.25 17.71
CA HIS A 126 2.68 1.42 19.16
C HIS A 126 3.77 2.31 19.70
N PHE A 127 3.48 3.05 20.76
CA PHE A 127 4.43 3.93 21.42
C PHE A 127 4.50 3.59 22.91
N TRP A 128 5.72 3.42 23.41
CA TRP A 128 6.02 3.09 24.82
C TRP A 128 7.10 4.01 25.42
N GLY A 129 7.41 5.10 24.74
CA GLY A 129 8.44 6.04 25.16
C GLY A 129 7.94 7.02 26.23
N ASN A 130 8.77 8.04 26.49
CA ASN A 130 8.55 9.07 27.49
C ASN A 130 7.37 10.00 27.12
N ASP A 131 6.18 9.65 27.58
CA ASP A 131 4.92 10.28 27.22
C ASP A 131 4.42 11.31 28.24
N LYS A 132 5.32 11.90 29.04
CA LYS A 132 4.99 13.11 29.83
C LYS A 132 4.81 14.32 28.91
N GLU A 133 4.40 15.46 29.45
CA GLU A 133 4.24 16.68 28.66
C GLU A 133 5.60 17.21 28.18
N THR A 134 5.64 17.82 27.00
CA THR A 134 6.89 18.31 26.40
C THR A 134 7.59 19.36 27.26
N GLN A 135 6.82 20.23 27.93
CA GLN A 135 7.36 21.22 28.87
C GLN A 135 8.11 20.61 30.06
N TYR A 136 7.86 19.33 30.38
CA TYR A 136 8.58 18.57 31.41
C TYR A 136 9.59 17.58 30.83
N GLY A 137 9.93 17.71 29.54
CA GLY A 137 10.89 16.86 28.84
C GLY A 137 10.30 15.57 28.27
N GLY A 138 8.99 15.52 28.02
CA GLY A 138 8.35 14.47 27.22
C GLY A 138 8.64 14.63 25.72
N VAL A 139 8.42 13.58 24.93
CA VAL A 139 8.71 13.62 23.48
C VAL A 139 7.50 13.99 22.63
N ARG A 140 6.31 14.09 23.23
CA ARG A 140 5.07 14.50 22.55
C ARG A 140 3.97 14.93 23.52
N ASP A 141 3.05 15.74 23.03
CA ASP A 141 1.84 16.15 23.76
C ASP A 141 0.60 15.38 23.30
N LYS A 142 -0.58 15.79 23.81
CA LYS A 142 -1.88 15.26 23.36
C LYS A 142 -2.05 15.44 21.85
N MET A 143 -2.78 14.51 21.24
CA MET A 143 -3.16 14.65 19.84
C MET A 143 -4.33 15.65 19.68
N GLY A 144 -4.23 16.47 18.65
CA GLY A 144 -5.28 17.32 18.12
C GLY A 144 -6.02 16.69 16.95
N GLU A 145 -7.02 17.40 16.43
CA GLU A 145 -7.89 16.92 15.34
C GLU A 145 -7.11 16.51 14.09
N GLU A 146 -6.15 17.31 13.63
CA GLU A 146 -5.36 17.03 12.43
C GLU A 146 -4.47 15.78 12.58
N GLU A 147 -3.97 15.51 13.79
CA GLU A 147 -3.21 14.29 14.07
C GLU A 147 -4.13 13.07 14.06
N PHE A 148 -5.34 13.18 14.61
CA PHE A 148 -6.34 12.13 14.50
C PHE A 148 -6.72 11.85 13.04
N LYS A 149 -6.94 12.88 12.21
CA LYS A 149 -7.21 12.70 10.76
C LYS A 149 -6.05 11.95 10.08
N LYS A 150 -4.80 12.28 10.39
CA LYS A 150 -3.64 11.55 9.85
C LYS A 150 -3.61 10.08 10.29
N VAL A 151 -3.92 9.78 11.56
CA VAL A 151 -4.02 8.39 12.04
C VAL A 151 -5.16 7.64 11.34
N LEU A 152 -6.31 8.27 11.13
CA LEU A 152 -7.42 7.68 10.37
C LEU A 152 -7.04 7.38 8.91
N ARG A 153 -6.27 8.26 8.26
CA ARG A 153 -5.71 7.99 6.91
C ARG A 153 -4.73 6.81 6.91
N LEU A 154 -3.91 6.65 7.95
CA LEU A 154 -3.06 5.46 8.11
C LEU A 154 -3.89 4.17 8.20
N LEU A 155 -4.97 4.18 8.99
CA LEU A 155 -5.89 3.04 9.09
C LEU A 155 -6.56 2.75 7.74
N ALA A 156 -7.00 3.77 7.01
CA ALA A 156 -7.56 3.63 5.67
C ALA A 156 -6.56 3.03 4.67
N ALA A 157 -5.27 3.35 4.81
CA ALA A 157 -4.20 2.74 4.02
C ALA A 157 -3.86 1.29 4.45
N GLY A 158 -4.54 0.76 5.47
CA GLY A 158 -4.36 -0.60 5.96
C GLY A 158 -3.24 -0.76 6.99
N GLU A 159 -2.90 0.32 7.72
CA GLU A 159 -2.10 0.19 8.94
C GLU A 159 -2.94 -0.50 10.02
N LYS A 160 -2.33 -1.49 10.70
CA LYS A 160 -3.03 -2.24 11.75
C LYS A 160 -2.69 -1.75 13.15
N LYS A 161 -1.52 -1.13 13.33
CA LYS A 161 -1.05 -0.67 14.64
C LYS A 161 -0.94 0.84 14.64
N VAL A 162 -1.65 1.46 15.55
CA VAL A 162 -1.61 2.91 15.77
C VAL A 162 -1.61 3.18 17.26
N ASN A 163 -1.26 4.39 17.65
CA ASN A 163 -1.33 4.79 19.04
C ASN A 163 -1.89 6.20 19.15
N LEU A 164 -2.62 6.45 20.24
CA LEU A 164 -3.33 7.69 20.49
C LEU A 164 -2.99 8.18 21.90
N LYS A 165 -2.89 9.49 22.06
CA LYS A 165 -2.74 10.13 23.37
C LYS A 165 -3.76 11.25 23.53
N PHE A 166 -4.56 11.16 24.59
CA PHE A 166 -5.58 12.14 24.92
C PHE A 166 -5.25 12.84 26.23
N TRP A 167 -5.65 14.10 26.31
CA TRP A 167 -5.73 14.85 27.55
C TRP A 167 -7.05 14.58 28.25
N PHE A 168 -7.02 14.54 29.59
CA PHE A 168 -8.14 14.07 30.39
C PHE A 168 -9.44 14.85 30.23
N CYS A 169 -9.44 16.13 29.85
CA CYS A 169 -10.69 16.89 29.65
C CYS A 169 -11.26 16.80 28.22
N GLN A 170 -10.60 16.07 27.31
CA GLN A 170 -11.02 16.02 25.92
C GLN A 170 -12.27 15.14 25.73
N ASN A 171 -13.16 15.61 24.86
CA ASN A 171 -14.20 14.82 24.22
C ASN A 171 -14.11 15.12 22.72
N TRP A 172 -13.76 14.12 21.92
CA TRP A 172 -13.51 14.30 20.49
C TRP A 172 -14.36 13.35 19.67
N GLU A 173 -14.78 13.80 18.50
CA GLU A 173 -15.32 12.96 17.44
C GLU A 173 -14.73 13.43 16.11
N VAL A 174 -14.00 12.55 15.44
CA VAL A 174 -13.30 12.85 14.19
C VAL A 174 -13.64 11.78 13.16
N ALA A 175 -13.93 12.21 11.94
CA ALA A 175 -14.18 11.34 10.80
C ALA A 175 -13.21 11.70 9.66
N GLU A 176 -12.59 10.69 9.05
CA GLU A 176 -11.67 10.89 7.94
C GLU A 176 -11.49 9.56 7.18
N ALA A 177 -11.43 9.63 5.85
CA ALA A 177 -11.14 8.48 4.97
C ALA A 177 -11.98 7.21 5.25
N GLY A 178 -13.27 7.39 5.59
CA GLY A 178 -14.19 6.28 5.88
C GLY A 178 -14.02 5.62 7.26
N TRP A 179 -13.17 6.20 8.11
CA TRP A 179 -13.02 5.83 9.52
C TRP A 179 -13.54 6.93 10.44
N THR A 180 -13.92 6.55 11.65
CA THR A 180 -14.33 7.46 12.72
C THR A 180 -13.66 7.07 14.02
N ILE A 181 -13.22 8.06 14.80
CA ILE A 181 -12.78 7.91 16.19
C ILE A 181 -13.65 8.82 17.05
N GLN A 182 -14.08 8.29 18.19
CA GLN A 182 -14.70 9.10 19.24
C GLN A 182 -14.04 8.78 20.57
N PHE A 183 -13.67 9.81 21.33
CA PHE A 183 -13.14 9.70 22.68
C PHE A 183 -14.05 10.44 23.65
N LYS A 184 -14.39 9.78 24.76
CA LYS A 184 -15.10 10.38 25.89
C LYS A 184 -14.26 10.24 27.16
N THR A 185 -14.16 11.33 27.90
CA THR A 185 -13.43 11.37 29.17
C THR A 185 -14.14 10.63 30.31
N ALA A 186 -13.33 10.18 31.29
CA ALA A 186 -13.76 9.67 32.58
C ALA A 186 -14.10 10.75 33.61
N PHE A 187 -13.63 11.99 33.45
CA PHE A 187 -13.71 13.02 34.48
C PHE A 187 -15.10 13.65 34.52
N ILE A 188 -15.74 13.61 35.70
CA ILE A 188 -17.13 14.07 35.92
C ILE A 188 -17.32 15.54 35.52
N ASP A 189 -16.34 16.39 35.88
CA ASP A 189 -16.37 17.83 35.55
C ASP A 189 -16.40 18.11 34.04
N PHE A 190 -16.11 17.09 33.21
CA PHE A 190 -16.10 17.16 31.75
C PHE A 190 -17.11 16.18 31.11
N GLY A 191 -18.15 15.79 31.85
CA GLY A 191 -19.24 14.91 31.37
C GLY A 191 -18.91 13.42 31.40
N GLY A 192 -17.85 13.04 32.11
CA GLY A 192 -17.45 11.65 32.33
C GLY A 192 -18.22 10.97 33.47
N ASP A 193 -18.02 9.66 33.60
CA ASP A 193 -18.70 8.79 34.56
C ASP A 193 -17.72 7.89 35.34
N GLY A 194 -16.45 8.29 35.40
CA GLY A 194 -15.35 7.50 35.94
C GLY A 194 -14.70 6.54 34.92
N LYS A 195 -15.18 6.49 33.67
CA LYS A 195 -14.59 5.64 32.62
C LYS A 195 -14.27 6.44 31.36
N PHE A 196 -13.10 6.17 30.81
CA PHE A 196 -12.73 6.58 29.46
C PHE A 196 -13.39 5.64 28.47
N TYR A 197 -13.87 6.20 27.36
CA TYR A 197 -14.42 5.43 26.27
C TYR A 197 -13.74 5.82 24.97
N LEU A 198 -13.40 4.82 24.17
CA LEU A 198 -12.88 5.01 22.83
C LEU A 198 -13.70 4.16 21.87
N TRP A 199 -14.32 4.82 20.89
CA TRP A 199 -14.97 4.17 19.77
C TRP A 199 -14.14 4.32 18.51
N ILE A 200 -14.06 3.25 17.73
CA ILE A 200 -13.54 3.25 16.37
C ILE A 200 -14.60 2.64 15.46
N GLY A 201 -14.95 3.37 14.40
CA GLY A 201 -15.91 2.92 13.40
C GLY A 201 -15.31 2.90 12.00
N ASN A 202 -15.67 1.89 11.22
CA ASN A 202 -15.45 1.85 9.77
C ASN A 202 -16.58 1.03 9.12
N LYS A 203 -16.72 1.09 7.79
CA LYS A 203 -17.76 0.32 7.06
C LYS A 203 -17.66 -1.20 7.27
N GLY A 204 -16.48 -1.72 7.63
CA GLY A 204 -16.27 -3.15 7.87
C GLY A 204 -16.55 -3.61 9.30
N GLY A 205 -16.85 -2.71 10.24
CA GLY A 205 -17.02 -3.06 11.65
C GLY A 205 -15.79 -3.70 12.30
N ALA A 206 -14.59 -3.26 11.91
CA ALA A 206 -13.32 -3.89 12.28
C ALA A 206 -13.10 -3.88 13.80
N LYS A 207 -12.98 -5.08 14.39
CA LYS A 207 -12.63 -5.26 15.80
C LYS A 207 -11.21 -4.78 16.06
N PHE A 208 -10.96 -4.35 17.28
CA PHE A 208 -9.61 -3.98 17.71
C PHE A 208 -9.36 -4.40 19.14
N LYS A 209 -8.08 -4.48 19.48
CA LYS A 209 -7.61 -4.53 20.86
C LYS A 209 -6.76 -3.31 21.16
N ALA A 210 -6.71 -2.91 22.42
CA ALA A 210 -5.88 -1.80 22.85
C ALA A 210 -5.17 -2.11 24.16
N THR A 211 -3.93 -1.64 24.32
CA THR A 211 -3.35 -1.46 25.64
C THR A 211 -3.56 -0.02 26.06
N ALA A 212 -4.32 0.18 27.14
CA ALA A 212 -4.65 1.49 27.69
C ALA A 212 -3.85 1.77 28.96
N GLN A 213 -3.41 3.02 29.13
CA GLN A 213 -2.60 3.45 30.28
C GLN A 213 -2.84 4.91 30.65
N GLN A 214 -2.81 5.21 31.94
CA GLN A 214 -2.84 6.56 32.48
C GLN A 214 -1.41 7.06 32.71
N ILE A 215 -1.13 8.31 32.34
CA ILE A 215 0.23 8.86 32.35
C ILE A 215 0.25 10.21 33.05
N ASN A 216 1.12 10.33 34.06
CA ASN A 216 1.34 11.58 34.77
C ASN A 216 2.07 12.58 33.87
N TYR A 217 1.51 13.79 33.74
CA TYR A 217 2.02 14.80 32.82
C TYR A 217 3.39 15.37 33.20
N GLY A 218 3.75 15.38 34.50
CA GLY A 218 4.99 15.99 34.99
C GLY A 218 6.18 15.04 35.01
N ASN A 219 5.98 13.81 35.48
CA ASN A 219 7.06 12.84 35.66
C ASN A 219 7.00 11.63 34.70
N GLY A 220 5.91 11.45 33.95
CA GLY A 220 5.74 10.34 33.01
C GLY A 220 5.41 9.00 33.65
N GLU A 221 5.11 8.97 34.96
CA GLU A 221 4.71 7.76 35.64
C GLU A 221 3.46 7.16 34.98
N GLU A 222 3.52 5.88 34.64
CA GLU A 222 2.43 5.14 34.02
C GLU A 222 1.69 4.31 35.08
N LYS A 223 0.35 4.33 35.05
CA LYS A 223 -0.50 3.51 35.91
C LYS A 223 -1.61 2.80 35.14
N ASN A 224 -2.12 1.75 35.78
CA ASN A 224 -3.30 1.01 35.36
C ASN A 224 -3.21 0.48 33.92
N ARG A 225 -2.08 -0.16 33.57
CA ARG A 225 -1.91 -0.77 32.23
C ARG A 225 -2.85 -1.96 32.07
N LEU A 226 -3.76 -1.87 31.11
CA LEU A 226 -4.73 -2.94 30.81
C LEU A 226 -4.77 -3.24 29.32
N GLU A 227 -4.88 -4.52 28.98
CA GLU A 227 -5.27 -4.96 27.65
C GLU A 227 -6.79 -5.07 27.56
N LEU A 228 -7.36 -4.44 26.54
CA LEU A 228 -8.80 -4.32 26.33
C LEU A 228 -9.14 -4.84 24.94
N GLN A 229 -10.24 -5.58 24.85
CA GLN A 229 -10.84 -6.01 23.59
C GLN A 229 -12.05 -5.13 23.28
N SER A 230 -12.21 -4.77 22.02
CA SER A 230 -13.35 -3.96 21.61
C SER A 230 -14.63 -4.79 21.56
N GLU A 231 -15.72 -4.19 22.00
CA GLU A 231 -17.07 -4.73 21.90
C GLU A 231 -17.88 -3.93 20.86
N LYS A 232 -18.81 -4.60 20.19
CA LYS A 232 -19.69 -3.93 19.24
C LYS A 232 -20.64 -2.99 19.98
N ASP A 233 -20.72 -1.75 19.52
CA ASP A 233 -21.62 -0.72 20.03
C ASP A 233 -22.25 0.03 18.84
N GLY A 234 -23.46 -0.40 18.46
CA GLY A 234 -24.10 0.05 17.23
C GLY A 234 -23.28 -0.26 15.97
N THR A 235 -22.86 0.78 15.25
CA THR A 235 -22.03 0.71 14.03
C THR A 235 -20.53 0.81 14.31
N ARG A 236 -20.14 1.02 15.57
CA ARG A 236 -18.74 1.18 16.01
C ARG A 236 -18.30 0.01 16.89
N GLN A 237 -17.00 -0.07 17.10
CA GLN A 237 -16.39 -0.90 18.12
C GLN A 237 -15.93 0.00 19.26
N ARG A 238 -16.11 -0.43 20.51
CA ARG A 238 -15.87 0.38 21.71
C ARG A 238 -14.99 -0.38 22.70
N ILE A 239 -14.08 0.34 23.36
CA ILE A 239 -13.47 -0.09 24.62
C ILE A 239 -13.88 0.84 25.76
N LYS A 240 -13.90 0.28 26.98
CA LYS A 240 -14.11 1.01 28.23
C LYS A 240 -12.86 0.87 29.09
N TYR A 241 -12.40 1.94 29.71
CA TYR A 241 -11.19 1.94 30.51
C TYR A 241 -11.38 2.79 31.77
N GLU A 242 -11.23 2.19 32.94
CA GLU A 242 -11.54 2.83 34.22
C GLU A 242 -10.46 3.82 34.67
N LEU A 243 -10.89 4.97 35.20
CA LEU A 243 -10.01 5.94 35.84
C LEU A 243 -9.57 5.42 37.21
N VAL A 244 -8.26 5.23 37.41
CA VAL A 244 -7.70 4.67 38.66
C VAL A 244 -6.72 5.66 39.28
N ALA A 245 -5.82 6.20 38.48
CA ALA A 245 -4.98 7.33 38.83
C ALA A 245 -5.60 8.60 38.23
N ARG A 246 -5.73 9.68 39.00
CA ARG A 246 -6.19 10.99 38.48
C ARG A 246 -5.10 11.67 37.63
N TYR A 247 -4.49 10.91 36.72
CA TYR A 247 -3.48 11.37 35.81
C TYR A 247 -4.12 12.04 34.60
N VAL A 248 -3.33 12.93 34.02
CA VAL A 248 -3.79 13.96 33.09
C VAL A 248 -3.79 13.46 31.64
N PHE A 249 -3.00 12.44 31.33
CA PHE A 249 -2.99 11.81 30.01
C PHE A 249 -3.50 10.38 30.05
N VAL A 250 -4.10 9.95 28.95
CA VAL A 250 -4.38 8.54 28.66
C VAL A 250 -3.82 8.18 27.29
N ARG A 251 -3.07 7.07 27.22
CA ARG A 251 -2.52 6.50 25.99
C ARG A 251 -3.28 5.22 25.64
N PHE A 252 -3.57 5.05 24.35
CA PHE A 252 -4.08 3.80 23.78
C PHE A 252 -3.14 3.31 22.68
N ASN A 253 -2.54 2.14 22.85
CA ASN A 253 -1.81 1.41 21.81
C ASN A 253 -2.76 0.40 21.16
N ILE A 254 -3.17 0.63 19.91
CA ILE A 254 -4.30 -0.02 19.26
C ILE A 254 -3.81 -1.00 18.20
N THR A 255 -4.46 -2.16 18.10
CA THR A 255 -4.27 -3.14 17.03
C THR A 255 -5.62 -3.51 16.42
N ILE A 256 -5.83 -3.19 15.14
CA ILE A 256 -6.98 -3.66 14.36
C ILE A 256 -6.77 -5.15 14.04
N LEU A 257 -7.81 -5.97 14.26
CA LEU A 257 -7.78 -7.43 14.09
C LEU A 257 -8.07 -7.80 12.63
#